data_AF-A0A257PLD8-F1
#
_entry.id   AF-A0A257PLD8-F1
#
_cell.length_a   1.000
_cell.length_b   1.000
_cell.length_c   1.000
_cell.angle_alpha   90.00
_cell.angle_beta   90.00
_cell.angle_gamma   90.00
#
_symmetry.space_group_name_H-M   'P 1'
#
loop_
_entity.id
_entity.type
_entity.pdbx_description
1 polymer ?
#
loop_
_entity_poly.entity_id
_entity_poly.type
_entity_poly.pdbx_seq_one_letter_code
_entity_poly.pdbx_strand_id
1 'polypeptide(L)'
;MIIKDAEQPMATTTPYQPNPFVKHLLLSLLPYFTVLKPDEAEIIPADIVETLSAYGARTRAEMLHAALIVAFGFSALDTLAQAKADPELSPTLRLRYRTCANALNRAAQQNGHALTRRLSCDPPATHPVEPADDMPAAQAQDALRQARAKIDSYRNRLTPARPSAVQPNRRDSTLAHLFPTMPGPEPLAAAP
;
A
#
# COMPACT_ATOMS: atom_id res chain seq x y z
N MET A 1 53.14 -31.30 -1.69
CA MET A 1 52.37 -30.34 -0.88
C MET A 1 50.90 -30.59 -1.19
N ILE A 2 50.23 -31.39 -0.35
CA ILE A 2 48.86 -31.88 -0.59
C ILE A 2 47.93 -30.98 0.23
N ILE A 3 47.08 -30.21 -0.45
CA ILE A 3 46.01 -29.43 0.19
C ILE A 3 44.94 -30.44 0.60
N LYS A 4 44.74 -30.56 1.91
CA LYS A 4 43.77 -31.48 2.52
C LYS A 4 42.41 -30.80 2.42
N ASP A 5 41.56 -31.29 1.52
CA ASP A 5 40.16 -30.87 1.42
C ASP A 5 39.47 -31.18 2.75
N ALA A 6 39.25 -30.13 3.54
CA ALA A 6 38.47 -30.20 4.75
C ALA A 6 36.99 -30.20 4.33
N GLU A 7 36.35 -31.37 4.31
CA GLU A 7 34.90 -31.50 4.30
C GLU A 7 34.33 -30.65 5.44
N GLN A 8 33.81 -29.47 5.09
CA GLN A 8 33.05 -28.68 6.04
C GLN A 8 31.79 -29.48 6.40
N PRO A 9 31.53 -29.75 7.69
CA PRO A 9 30.34 -30.46 8.10
C PRO A 9 29.12 -29.67 7.61
N MET A 10 28.27 -30.31 6.80
CA MET A 10 27.02 -29.73 6.34
C MET A 10 26.19 -29.37 7.56
N ALA A 11 26.13 -28.08 7.87
CA ALA A 11 25.36 -27.55 8.98
C ALA A 11 23.90 -27.96 8.76
N THR A 12 23.41 -28.89 9.58
CA THR A 12 22.00 -29.23 9.65
C THR A 12 21.27 -27.99 10.14
N THR A 13 20.68 -27.25 9.20
CA THR A 13 19.84 -26.09 9.47
C THR A 13 18.59 -26.56 10.19
N THR A 14 18.52 -26.29 11.49
CA THR A 14 17.28 -26.45 12.25
C THR A 14 16.19 -25.61 11.57
N PRO A 15 14.98 -26.15 11.36
CA PRO A 15 13.91 -25.45 10.67
C PRO A 15 13.57 -24.15 11.43
N TYR A 16 13.77 -23.02 10.76
CA TYR A 16 13.45 -21.71 11.31
C TYR A 16 11.94 -21.63 11.57
N GLN A 17 11.55 -21.53 12.84
CA GLN A 17 10.17 -21.28 13.23
C GLN A 17 9.99 -19.79 13.52
N PRO A 18 9.43 -18.99 12.59
CA PRO A 18 9.24 -17.57 12.83
C PRO A 18 8.27 -17.34 13.98
N ASN A 19 8.62 -16.39 14.84
CA ASN A 19 7.72 -15.82 15.84
C ASN A 19 6.36 -15.46 15.19
N PRO A 20 5.20 -15.70 15.85
CA PRO A 20 3.87 -15.36 15.33
C PRO A 20 3.75 -13.94 14.77
N PHE A 21 4.39 -12.95 15.41
CA PHE A 21 4.43 -11.57 14.92
C PHE A 21 5.09 -11.47 13.54
N VAL A 22 6.29 -12.06 13.39
CA VAL A 22 7.04 -12.08 12.13
C VAL A 22 6.22 -12.84 11.08
N LYS A 23 5.64 -13.98 11.43
CA LYS A 23 4.76 -14.76 10.54
C LYS A 23 3.61 -13.91 9.98
N HIS A 24 2.97 -13.09 10.81
CA HIS A 24 1.91 -12.19 10.35
C HIS A 24 2.42 -11.10 9.41
N LEU A 25 3.59 -10.52 9.67
CA LEU A 25 4.22 -9.56 8.76
C LEU A 25 4.55 -10.21 7.41
N LEU A 26 5.14 -11.40 7.43
CA LEU A 26 5.48 -12.16 6.22
C LEU A 26 4.24 -12.44 5.37
N LEU A 27 3.17 -12.95 5.98
CA LEU A 27 1.91 -13.19 5.28
C LEU A 27 1.29 -11.89 4.71
N SER A 28 1.45 -10.76 5.41
CA SER A 28 0.94 -9.47 4.95
C SER A 28 1.76 -8.91 3.77
N LEU A 29 3.05 -9.22 3.72
CA LEU A 29 3.96 -8.78 2.66
C LEU A 29 3.95 -9.70 1.45
N LEU A 30 3.51 -10.95 1.61
CA LEU A 30 3.50 -11.96 0.56
C LEU A 30 2.97 -11.45 -0.80
N PRO A 31 1.85 -10.70 -0.89
CA PRO A 31 1.33 -10.20 -2.17
C PRO A 31 2.28 -9.27 -2.95
N TYR A 32 3.32 -8.74 -2.33
CA TYR A 32 4.30 -7.85 -2.99
C TYR A 32 5.51 -8.61 -3.55
N PHE A 33 5.68 -9.87 -3.15
CA PHE A 33 6.77 -10.75 -3.58
C PHE A 33 6.29 -11.84 -4.57
N THR A 34 5.00 -11.88 -4.92
CA THR A 34 4.39 -12.89 -5.81
C THR A 34 4.84 -12.85 -7.28
N VAL A 35 5.86 -12.07 -7.62
CA VAL A 35 6.57 -12.22 -8.91
C VAL A 35 7.37 -13.54 -8.92
N LEU A 36 7.64 -14.10 -7.73
CA LEU A 36 8.30 -15.39 -7.55
C LEU A 36 7.34 -16.56 -7.89
N LYS A 37 7.89 -17.63 -8.46
CA LYS A 37 7.10 -18.76 -8.99
C LYS A 37 6.40 -19.51 -7.84
N PRO A 38 5.18 -20.07 -8.07
CA PRO A 38 4.42 -20.79 -7.05
C PRO A 38 5.17 -22.01 -6.47
N ASP A 39 6.11 -22.60 -7.23
CA ASP A 39 6.93 -23.73 -6.79
C ASP A 39 8.00 -23.34 -5.75
N GLU A 40 8.21 -22.05 -5.49
CA GLU A 40 9.23 -21.51 -4.58
C GLU A 40 8.61 -21.02 -3.25
N ALA A 41 7.42 -21.50 -2.88
CA ALA A 41 6.70 -21.07 -1.69
C ALA A 41 7.49 -21.19 -0.37
N GLU A 42 8.49 -22.08 -0.32
CA GLU A 42 9.39 -22.24 0.83
C GLU A 42 10.53 -21.20 0.86
N ILE A 43 10.88 -20.59 -0.28
CA ILE A 43 11.97 -19.59 -0.43
C ILE A 43 11.46 -18.18 -0.11
N ILE A 44 10.20 -17.88 -0.44
CA ILE A 44 9.60 -16.54 -0.29
C ILE A 44 9.73 -15.97 1.14
N PRO A 45 9.56 -16.74 2.23
CA PRO A 45 9.78 -16.22 3.58
C PRO A 45 11.22 -15.76 3.83
N ALA A 46 12.23 -16.40 3.23
CA ALA A 46 13.64 -16.05 3.44
C ALA A 46 13.98 -14.68 2.83
N ASP A 47 13.56 -14.42 1.60
CA ASP A 47 13.81 -13.14 0.92
C ASP A 47 13.12 -11.96 1.63
N ILE A 48 11.91 -12.18 2.14
CA ILE A 48 11.20 -11.15 2.92
C ILE A 48 11.92 -10.91 4.25
N VAL A 49 12.36 -11.96 4.94
CA VAL A 49 13.14 -11.84 6.18
C VAL A 49 14.47 -11.12 5.93
N GLU A 50 15.18 -11.46 4.86
CA GLU A 50 16.42 -10.80 4.47
C GLU A 50 16.17 -9.32 4.17
N THR A 51 15.11 -9.02 3.39
CA THR A 51 14.70 -7.66 3.07
C THR A 51 14.42 -6.85 4.34
N LEU A 52 13.65 -7.40 5.28
CA LEU A 52 13.34 -6.74 6.55
C LEU A 52 14.58 -6.58 7.44
N SER A 53 15.48 -7.56 7.43
CA SER A 53 16.74 -7.51 8.19
C SER A 53 17.68 -6.44 7.65
N ALA A 54 17.68 -6.19 6.34
CA ALA A 54 18.48 -5.13 5.71
C ALA A 54 18.10 -3.71 6.19
N TYR A 55 16.88 -3.52 6.71
CA TYR A 55 16.47 -2.25 7.34
C TYR A 55 17.03 -2.07 8.76
N GLY A 56 17.68 -3.09 9.34
CA GLY A 56 18.25 -3.04 10.68
C GLY A 56 17.21 -3.00 11.80
N ALA A 57 15.99 -3.49 11.54
CA ALA A 57 14.92 -3.51 12.54
C ALA A 57 15.22 -4.51 13.67
N ARG A 58 15.20 -4.03 14.91
CA ARG A 58 15.50 -4.78 16.14
C ARG A 58 14.28 -4.95 17.03
N THR A 59 13.30 -4.07 16.92
CA THR A 59 12.05 -4.15 17.68
C THR A 59 10.85 -4.44 16.79
N ARG A 60 9.72 -4.87 17.39
CA ARG A 60 8.48 -5.11 16.64
C ARG A 60 8.01 -3.86 15.90
N ALA A 61 8.07 -2.70 16.56
CA ALA A 61 7.66 -1.45 15.94
C ALA A 61 8.61 -1.00 14.80
N GLU A 62 9.93 -1.20 14.95
CA GLU A 62 10.89 -0.97 13.86
C GLU A 62 10.60 -1.88 12.67
N MET A 63 10.35 -3.17 12.94
CA MET A 63 10.05 -4.16 11.89
C MET A 63 8.72 -3.89 11.19
N LEU A 64 7.72 -3.42 11.94
CA LEU A 64 6.47 -2.93 11.38
C LEU A 64 6.72 -1.76 10.43
N HIS A 65 7.52 -0.76 10.82
CA HIS A 65 7.84 0.35 9.91
C HIS A 65 8.59 -0.13 8.66
N ALA A 66 9.55 -1.04 8.79
CA ALA A 66 10.23 -1.66 7.65
C ALA A 66 9.22 -2.34 6.70
N ALA A 67 8.30 -3.15 7.23
CA ALA A 67 7.25 -3.77 6.44
C ALA A 67 6.33 -2.75 5.75
N LEU A 68 5.96 -1.66 6.44
CA LEU A 68 5.15 -0.59 5.86
C LEU A 68 5.89 0.16 4.75
N ILE A 69 7.20 0.39 4.86
CA ILE A 69 8.03 0.96 3.79
C ILE A 69 7.93 0.09 2.54
N VAL A 70 8.14 -1.23 2.69
CA VAL A 70 8.06 -2.20 1.60
C VAL A 70 6.66 -2.19 0.97
N ALA A 71 5.60 -2.35 1.77
CA ALA A 71 4.23 -2.42 1.26
C ALA A 71 3.81 -1.16 0.48
N PHE A 72 4.10 0.03 1.02
CA PHE A 72 3.79 1.29 0.33
C PHE A 72 4.67 1.52 -0.89
N GLY A 73 5.97 1.18 -0.82
CA GLY A 73 6.92 1.31 -1.93
C GLY A 73 6.52 0.44 -3.12
N PHE A 74 6.27 -0.85 -2.90
CA PHE A 74 5.79 -1.75 -3.95
C PHE A 74 4.44 -1.32 -4.52
N SER A 75 3.50 -0.88 -3.67
CA SER A 75 2.21 -0.37 -4.14
C SER A 75 2.36 0.88 -5.02
N ALA A 76 3.32 1.77 -4.71
CA ALA A 76 3.62 2.95 -5.53
C ALA A 76 4.19 2.54 -6.90
N LEU A 77 5.12 1.59 -6.92
CA LEU A 77 5.71 1.05 -8.14
C LEU A 77 4.69 0.33 -9.02
N ASP A 78 3.86 -0.53 -8.44
CA ASP A 78 2.74 -1.20 -9.10
C ASP A 78 1.77 -0.18 -9.74
N THR A 79 1.40 0.86 -8.98
CA THR A 79 0.56 1.96 -9.49
C THR A 79 1.20 2.65 -10.70
N LEU A 80 2.52 2.93 -10.68
CA LEU A 80 3.21 3.53 -11.83
C LEU A 80 3.31 2.56 -13.01
N ALA A 81 3.55 1.28 -12.75
CA ALA A 81 3.63 0.25 -13.76
C ALA A 81 2.30 0.13 -14.52
N GLN A 82 1.16 0.09 -13.81
CA GLN A 82 -0.18 0.08 -14.40
C GLN A 82 -0.42 1.30 -15.30
N ALA A 83 -0.01 2.50 -14.85
CA ALA A 83 -0.15 3.72 -15.64
C ALA A 83 0.67 3.73 -16.94
N LYS A 84 1.74 2.92 -17.00
CA LYS A 84 2.62 2.77 -18.16
C LYS A 84 2.21 1.61 -19.06
N ALA A 85 1.63 0.55 -18.48
CA ALA A 85 1.26 -0.67 -19.18
C ALA A 85 0.08 -0.46 -20.15
N ASP A 86 -0.83 0.46 -19.84
CA ASP A 86 -1.97 0.79 -20.69
C ASP A 86 -1.69 2.04 -21.55
N PRO A 87 -1.41 1.89 -22.86
CA PRO A 87 -1.17 3.02 -23.75
C PRO A 87 -2.43 3.86 -24.02
N GLU A 88 -3.62 3.26 -23.91
CA GLU A 88 -4.93 3.88 -24.18
C GLU A 88 -5.48 4.67 -22.97
N LEU A 89 -4.76 4.61 -21.84
CA LEU A 89 -5.14 5.29 -20.62
C LEU A 89 -5.18 6.82 -20.84
N SER A 90 -6.36 7.42 -20.60
CA SER A 90 -6.56 8.86 -20.84
C SER A 90 -5.54 9.72 -20.07
N PRO A 91 -5.14 10.90 -20.60
CA PRO A 91 -4.16 11.76 -19.93
C PRO A 91 -4.56 12.14 -18.49
N THR A 92 -5.84 12.39 -18.26
CA THR A 92 -6.38 12.69 -16.92
C THR A 92 -6.24 11.50 -15.97
N LEU A 93 -6.52 10.29 -16.44
CA LEU A 93 -6.37 9.08 -15.62
C LEU A 93 -4.89 8.82 -15.32
N ARG A 94 -3.99 9.01 -16.30
CA ARG A 94 -2.54 8.86 -16.13
C ARG A 94 -2.00 9.79 -15.05
N LEU A 95 -2.50 11.03 -15.00
CA LEU A 95 -2.18 11.97 -13.93
C LEU A 95 -2.66 11.47 -12.57
N ARG A 96 -3.88 10.93 -12.46
CA ARG A 96 -4.41 10.37 -11.20
C ARG A 96 -3.57 9.21 -10.68
N TYR A 97 -3.14 8.29 -11.56
CA TYR A 97 -2.21 7.22 -11.19
C TYR A 97 -0.92 7.77 -10.59
N ARG A 98 -0.28 8.75 -11.26
CA ARG A 98 0.94 9.41 -10.74
C ARG A 98 0.72 10.09 -9.40
N THR A 99 -0.41 10.79 -9.22
CA THR A 99 -0.76 11.40 -7.93
C THR A 99 -0.91 10.37 -6.83
N CYS A 100 -1.58 9.23 -7.10
CA CYS A 100 -1.73 8.15 -6.13
C CYS A 100 -0.39 7.50 -5.78
N ALA A 101 0.44 7.20 -6.78
CA ALA A 101 1.79 6.67 -6.56
C ALA A 101 2.65 7.62 -5.71
N ASN A 102 2.60 8.93 -5.98
CA ASN A 102 3.31 9.94 -5.19
C ASN A 102 2.82 9.96 -3.73
N ALA A 103 1.52 9.78 -3.49
CA ALA A 103 0.97 9.75 -2.13
C ALA A 103 1.40 8.48 -1.36
N LEU A 104 1.42 7.33 -2.04
CA LEU A 104 1.96 6.07 -1.50
C LEU A 104 3.46 6.20 -1.19
N ASN A 105 4.24 6.79 -2.09
CA ASN A 105 5.67 7.03 -1.87
C ASN A 105 5.95 7.93 -0.66
N ARG A 106 5.16 9.00 -0.47
CA ARG A 106 5.26 9.84 0.75
C ARG A 106 4.95 9.05 2.01
N ALA A 107 3.98 8.14 1.96
CA ALA A 107 3.67 7.26 3.11
C ALA A 107 4.84 6.31 3.42
N ALA A 108 5.52 5.77 2.41
CA ALA A 108 6.74 4.99 2.60
C ALA A 108 7.85 5.84 3.25
N GLN A 109 8.09 7.05 2.74
CA GLN A 109 9.09 7.98 3.31
C GLN A 109 8.78 8.36 4.77
N GLN A 110 7.52 8.61 5.11
CA GLN A 110 7.11 8.88 6.49
C GLN A 110 7.44 7.72 7.43
N ASN A 111 7.22 6.47 7.00
CA ASN A 111 7.62 5.29 7.75
C ASN A 111 9.14 5.15 7.83
N GLY A 112 9.87 5.48 6.75
CA GLY A 112 11.33 5.57 6.74
C GLY A 112 11.86 6.53 7.80
N HIS A 113 11.32 7.75 7.86
CA HIS A 113 11.70 8.72 8.89
C HIS A 113 11.35 8.24 10.32
N ALA A 114 10.20 7.57 10.50
CA ALA A 114 9.83 7.00 11.80
C ALA A 114 10.81 5.90 12.23
N LEU A 115 11.20 5.02 11.30
CA LEU A 115 12.21 4.00 11.52
C LEU A 115 13.57 4.62 11.85
N THR A 116 14.06 5.56 11.04
CA THR A 116 15.35 6.24 11.29
C THR A 116 15.39 6.89 12.67
N ARG A 117 14.33 7.58 13.10
CA ARG A 117 14.26 8.18 14.44
C ARG A 117 14.41 7.14 15.55
N ARG A 118 13.74 6.00 15.42
CA ARG A 118 13.85 4.89 16.39
C ARG A 118 15.26 4.28 16.39
N LEU A 119 15.81 4.05 15.20
CA LEU A 119 17.16 3.52 15.06
C LEU A 119 18.22 4.41 15.71
N SER A 120 18.04 5.73 15.69
CA SER A 120 18.96 6.68 16.33
C SER A 120 18.89 6.71 17.86
N CYS A 121 17.82 6.21 18.49
CA CYS A 121 17.67 6.26 19.95
C CYS A 121 18.33 5.08 20.67
N ASP A 122 18.43 3.93 20.02
CA ASP A 122 18.92 2.70 20.66
C ASP A 122 20.31 2.30 20.15
N PRO A 123 21.22 1.83 21.02
CA PRO A 123 22.52 1.33 20.60
C PRO A 123 22.38 0.11 19.68
N PRO A 124 23.30 -0.10 18.71
CA PRO A 124 23.23 -1.24 17.80
C PRO A 124 23.25 -2.55 18.59
N ALA A 125 22.24 -3.39 18.39
CA ALA A 125 22.17 -4.71 19.00
C ALA A 125 23.15 -5.65 18.28
N THR A 126 23.86 -6.48 19.05
CA THR A 126 24.99 -7.28 18.54
C THR A 126 24.57 -8.55 17.78
N HIS A 127 23.29 -8.96 17.83
CA HIS A 127 22.84 -10.23 17.23
C HIS A 127 21.41 -10.20 16.69
N PRO A 128 21.09 -11.04 15.68
CA PRO A 128 19.73 -11.22 15.19
C PRO A 128 18.95 -12.09 16.19
N VAL A 129 18.54 -11.44 17.27
CA VAL A 129 17.54 -12.00 18.20
C VAL A 129 16.18 -11.58 17.68
N GLU A 130 15.16 -12.42 17.88
CA GLU A 130 13.77 -12.07 17.60
C GLU A 130 13.46 -10.60 17.97
N PRO A 131 12.61 -9.91 17.18
CA PRO A 131 12.33 -8.52 17.43
C PRO A 131 11.81 -8.30 18.85
N ALA A 132 12.44 -7.38 19.58
CA ALA A 132 12.05 -7.05 20.94
C ALA A 132 10.57 -6.65 21.01
N ASP A 133 9.86 -7.16 22.02
CA ASP A 133 8.43 -6.95 22.21
C ASP A 133 8.13 -5.56 22.79
N ASP A 134 8.34 -4.52 21.97
CA ASP A 134 8.13 -3.10 22.33
C ASP A 134 6.76 -2.57 21.89
N MET A 135 5.93 -3.42 21.29
CA MET A 135 4.64 -3.05 20.73
C MET A 135 3.63 -4.21 20.84
N PRO A 136 2.42 -3.95 21.36
CA PRO A 136 1.34 -4.94 21.38
C PRO A 136 1.01 -5.46 19.98
N ALA A 137 0.82 -6.78 19.85
CA ALA A 137 0.50 -7.41 18.57
C ALA A 137 -0.79 -6.84 17.93
N ALA A 138 -1.80 -6.48 18.73
CA ALA A 138 -3.03 -5.85 18.24
C ALA A 138 -2.76 -4.50 17.55
N GLN A 139 -1.89 -3.68 18.13
CA GLN A 139 -1.51 -2.39 17.55
C GLN A 139 -0.82 -2.56 16.19
N ALA A 140 0.06 -3.55 16.07
CA ALA A 140 0.72 -3.86 14.80
C ALA A 140 -0.28 -4.36 13.75
N GLN A 141 -1.23 -5.23 14.13
CA GLN A 141 -2.28 -5.71 13.23
C GLN A 141 -3.19 -4.58 12.74
N ASP A 142 -3.56 -3.64 13.63
CA ASP A 142 -4.36 -2.48 13.25
C ASP A 142 -3.60 -1.57 12.28
N ALA A 143 -2.30 -1.35 12.51
CA ALA A 143 -1.46 -0.59 11.59
C ALA A 143 -1.38 -1.23 10.20
N LEU A 144 -1.21 -2.56 10.13
CA LEU A 144 -1.23 -3.30 8.86
C LEU A 144 -2.59 -3.21 8.17
N ARG A 145 -3.69 -3.32 8.92
CA ARG A 145 -5.06 -3.19 8.38
C ARG A 145 -5.30 -1.79 7.83
N GLN A 146 -4.88 -0.75 8.55
CA GLN A 146 -4.97 0.64 8.10
C GLN A 146 -4.14 0.89 6.84
N ALA A 147 -2.91 0.36 6.80
CA ALA A 147 -2.05 0.46 5.63
C ALA A 147 -2.70 -0.21 4.41
N ARG A 148 -3.26 -1.41 4.59
CA ARG A 148 -3.97 -2.13 3.54
C ARG A 148 -5.19 -1.37 3.05
N ALA A 149 -6.05 -0.89 3.95
CA ALA A 149 -7.22 -0.08 3.60
C ALA A 149 -6.83 1.19 2.84
N LYS A 150 -5.72 1.84 3.23
CA LYS A 150 -5.18 3.01 2.53
C LYS A 150 -4.74 2.66 1.11
N ILE A 151 -3.99 1.57 0.93
CA ILE A 151 -3.56 1.08 -0.40
C ILE A 151 -4.77 0.76 -1.27
N ASP A 152 -5.75 0.03 -0.73
CA ASP A 152 -6.97 -0.36 -1.44
C ASP A 152 -7.82 0.87 -1.80
N SER A 153 -7.86 1.90 -0.94
CA SER A 153 -8.52 3.16 -1.27
C SER A 153 -7.90 3.87 -2.48
N TYR A 154 -6.58 3.83 -2.63
CA TYR A 154 -5.91 4.38 -3.81
C TYR A 154 -6.22 3.54 -5.04
N ARG A 155 -6.19 2.21 -4.93
CA ARG A 155 -6.55 1.31 -6.04
C ARG A 155 -7.98 1.52 -6.51
N ASN A 156 -8.94 1.62 -5.59
CA ASN A 156 -10.36 1.83 -5.92
C ASN A 156 -10.61 3.19 -6.60
N ARG A 157 -9.79 4.21 -6.35
CA ARG A 157 -9.87 5.51 -7.04
C ARG A 157 -9.38 5.46 -8.49
N LEU A 158 -8.61 4.44 -8.84
CA LEU A 158 -8.01 4.24 -10.16
C LEU A 158 -8.88 3.36 -11.03
N THR A 159 -9.68 2.48 -10.44
CA THR A 159 -10.74 1.76 -11.15
C THR A 159 -11.65 2.79 -11.81
N PRO A 160 -11.79 2.81 -13.14
CA PRO A 160 -12.73 3.71 -13.80
C PRO A 160 -14.09 3.45 -13.17
N ALA A 161 -14.73 4.51 -12.66
CA ALA A 161 -16.07 4.41 -12.11
C ALA A 161 -16.91 3.73 -13.19
N ARG A 162 -17.36 2.50 -12.91
CA ARG A 162 -18.32 1.82 -13.77
C ARG A 162 -19.39 2.85 -14.03
N PRO A 163 -19.69 3.22 -15.29
CA PRO A 163 -20.61 4.31 -15.58
C PRO A 163 -21.87 4.00 -14.80
N SER A 164 -22.08 4.74 -13.71
CA SER A 164 -23.25 4.57 -12.86
C SER A 164 -24.39 4.76 -13.82
N ALA A 165 -25.12 3.67 -14.11
CA ALA A 165 -26.23 3.65 -15.05
C ALA A 165 -26.96 4.96 -14.87
N VAL A 166 -26.94 5.80 -15.91
CA VAL A 166 -27.40 7.19 -15.92
C VAL A 166 -28.54 7.28 -14.93
N GLN A 167 -28.29 7.80 -13.72
CA GLN A 167 -29.40 7.98 -12.79
C GLN A 167 -30.32 8.94 -13.54
N PRO A 168 -31.52 8.49 -13.95
CA PRO A 168 -32.39 9.30 -14.77
C PRO A 168 -32.56 10.60 -14.00
N ASN A 169 -32.13 11.66 -14.68
CA ASN A 169 -31.98 13.01 -14.20
C ASN A 169 -33.11 13.29 -13.19
N ARG A 170 -32.82 13.22 -11.89
CA ARG A 170 -33.76 13.68 -10.85
C ARG A 170 -33.72 15.22 -10.79
N ARG A 171 -33.66 15.83 -11.97
CA ARG A 171 -33.89 17.24 -12.26
C ARG A 171 -35.31 17.30 -12.74
N ASP A 172 -36.23 17.44 -11.80
CA ASP A 172 -37.61 17.90 -11.91
C ASP A 172 -38.16 17.62 -10.51
N SER A 173 -38.11 18.56 -9.56
CA SER A 173 -39.32 19.35 -9.27
C SER A 173 -39.07 20.56 -8.36
N THR A 174 -37.84 20.89 -7.94
CA THR A 174 -37.64 21.94 -6.93
C THR A 174 -37.41 23.35 -7.48
N LEU A 175 -37.09 23.52 -8.78
CA LEU A 175 -36.97 24.84 -9.40
C LEU A 175 -38.27 25.38 -10.01
N ALA A 176 -39.32 24.55 -10.13
CA ALA A 176 -40.62 24.99 -10.63
C ALA A 176 -41.35 25.97 -9.69
N HIS A 177 -40.88 26.13 -8.45
CA HIS A 177 -41.47 27.04 -7.46
C HIS A 177 -40.77 28.41 -7.38
N LEU A 178 -39.65 28.61 -8.08
CA LEU A 178 -38.82 29.82 -7.96
C LEU A 178 -39.06 30.87 -9.05
N PHE A 179 -39.85 30.57 -10.08
CA PHE A 179 -40.22 31.53 -11.10
C PHE A 179 -41.72 31.83 -11.02
N PRO A 180 -42.13 32.95 -10.40
CA PRO A 180 -43.52 33.40 -10.47
C PRO A 180 -43.90 33.65 -11.93
N THR A 181 -45.01 33.07 -12.35
CA THR A 181 -45.59 33.23 -13.68
C THR A 181 -45.86 34.71 -13.92
N MET A 182 -45.11 35.33 -14.84
CA MET A 182 -45.34 36.72 -15.22
C MET A 182 -46.68 36.84 -15.96
N PRO A 183 -47.54 37.80 -15.61
CA PRO A 183 -48.77 38.06 -16.35
C PRO A 183 -48.43 38.48 -17.78
N GLY A 184 -49.08 37.82 -18.74
CA GLY A 184 -48.87 38.06 -20.17
C GLY A 184 -49.29 39.46 -20.60
N PRO A 185 -48.70 40.01 -21.67
CA PRO A 185 -49.01 41.35 -22.16
C PRO A 185 -50.47 41.42 -22.62
N GLU A 186 -51.17 42.40 -22.07
CA GLU A 186 -52.56 42.74 -22.37
C GLU A 186 -52.66 43.21 -23.84
N PRO A 187 -53.60 42.67 -24.64
CA PRO A 187 -53.73 43.06 -26.05
C PRO A 187 -54.24 44.49 -26.15
N LEU A 188 -53.41 45.37 -26.71
CA LEU A 188 -53.74 46.75 -27.01
C LEU A 188 -54.93 46.77 -27.99
N ALA A 189 -56.09 47.23 -27.52
CA ALA A 189 -57.27 47.42 -28.34
C ALA A 189 -57.00 48.51 -29.41
N ALA A 190 -57.22 48.15 -30.68
CA ALA A 190 -57.17 49.07 -31.80
C ALA A 190 -58.31 50.11 -31.66
N ALA A 191 -57.93 51.39 -31.67
CA ALA A 191 -58.88 52.51 -31.72
C ALA A 191 -59.34 52.76 -33.17
N PRO A 192 -60.59 53.25 -33.36
CA PRO A 192 -61.25 53.45 -34.67
C PRO A 192 -60.72 54.64 -35.48
#